data_AF-A0A355XR85-F1
#
_entry.id   AF-A0A355XR85-F1
#
_cell.length_a   1.000
_cell.length_b   1.000
_cell.length_c   1.000
_cell.angle_alpha   90.00
_cell.angle_beta   90.00
_cell.angle_gamma   90.00
#
_symmetry.space_group_name_H-M   'P 1'
#
loop_
_entity.id
_entity.type
_entity.pdbx_description
1 polymer ?
#
loop_
_entity_poly.entity_id
_entity_poly.type
_entity_poly.pdbx_seq_one_letter_code
_entity_poly.pdbx_strand_id
1 'polypeptide(L)'
;MLPNKEPILNIGIILPVDNRKKVHISFTAPSLYEIETDQQLDPACKTPGMLNVSANDGEMTITNIVEDDKHGITIHDVPAGRGFHWEQAIDVTLPGNIKITSHNGSLLITNIIPLEQYLACVAVSEMSPKCPDQFLQAQVITARSWILAAAENKHS
;
A
#
# COMPACT_ATOMS: atom_id res chain seq x y z
N MET A 1 -2.75 19.73 17.08
CA MET A 1 -2.64 18.88 18.29
C MET A 1 -2.02 17.57 17.86
N LEU A 2 -1.00 17.09 18.56
CA LEU A 2 -0.43 15.77 18.27
C LEU A 2 -1.51 14.69 18.38
N PRO A 3 -1.63 13.76 17.42
CA PRO A 3 -2.65 12.72 17.46
C PRO A 3 -2.41 11.76 18.63
N ASN A 4 -3.48 11.39 19.34
CA ASN A 4 -3.44 10.48 20.49
C ASN A 4 -3.30 8.99 20.11
N LYS A 5 -3.39 8.69 18.81
CA LYS A 5 -3.21 7.34 18.24
C LYS A 5 -2.38 7.49 16.97
N GLU A 6 -1.57 6.47 16.66
CA GLU A 6 -0.88 6.40 15.39
C GLU A 6 -1.87 6.54 14.22
N PRO A 7 -1.62 7.43 13.26
CA PRO A 7 -2.49 7.60 12.12
C PRO A 7 -2.31 6.45 11.11
N ILE A 8 -3.40 6.07 10.47
CA ILE A 8 -3.41 5.13 9.35
C ILE A 8 -3.40 5.93 8.04
N LEU A 9 -2.47 5.60 7.15
CA LEU A 9 -2.30 6.24 5.87
C LEU A 9 -2.95 5.42 4.75
N ASN A 10 -3.46 6.13 3.74
CA ASN A 10 -4.03 5.56 2.52
C ASN A 10 -3.16 5.97 1.34
N ILE A 11 -2.30 5.06 0.86
CA ILE A 11 -1.31 5.32 -0.19
C ILE A 11 -1.81 4.74 -1.51
N GLY A 12 -2.01 5.59 -2.52
CA GLY A 12 -2.41 5.14 -3.86
C GLY A 12 -1.25 4.47 -4.60
N ILE A 13 -1.41 3.19 -4.93
CA ILE A 13 -0.40 2.39 -5.64
C ILE A 13 -0.70 2.36 -7.13
N ILE A 14 -1.92 1.94 -7.49
CA ILE A 14 -2.48 2.06 -8.84
C ILE A 14 -3.60 3.09 -8.77
N LEU A 15 -3.59 4.06 -9.67
CA LEU A 15 -4.53 5.17 -9.72
C LEU A 15 -5.42 5.05 -10.96
N PRO A 16 -6.64 5.60 -10.95
CA PRO A 16 -7.52 5.56 -12.12
C PRO A 16 -6.90 6.16 -13.40
N VAL A 17 -5.98 7.12 -13.26
CA VAL A 17 -5.22 7.70 -14.39
C VAL A 17 -4.34 6.69 -15.13
N ASP A 18 -3.98 5.58 -14.48
CA ASP A 18 -3.21 4.49 -15.09
C ASP A 18 -4.06 3.67 -16.09
N ASN A 19 -5.39 3.91 -16.14
CA ASN A 19 -6.35 3.23 -17.01
C ASN A 19 -6.28 1.68 -16.93
N ARG A 20 -5.87 1.15 -15.77
CA ARG A 20 -5.74 -0.29 -15.55
C ARG A 20 -7.08 -0.93 -15.23
N LYS A 21 -7.40 -1.98 -15.97
CA LYS A 21 -8.62 -2.77 -15.76
C LYS A 21 -8.40 -4.07 -15.04
N LYS A 22 -7.15 -4.52 -14.93
CA LYS A 22 -6.76 -5.78 -14.31
C LYS A 22 -5.46 -5.59 -13.55
N VAL A 23 -5.28 -6.40 -12.51
CA VAL A 23 -4.05 -6.47 -11.73
C VAL A 23 -3.81 -7.91 -11.30
N HIS A 24 -2.53 -8.28 -11.21
CA HIS A 24 -2.06 -9.54 -10.66
C HIS A 24 -1.48 -9.27 -9.28
N ILE A 25 -1.89 -10.05 -8.30
CA ILE A 25 -1.47 -9.94 -6.90
C ILE A 25 -0.96 -11.30 -6.46
N SER A 26 0.18 -11.34 -5.77
CA SER A 26 0.72 -12.54 -5.14
C SER A 26 1.05 -12.28 -3.69
N PHE A 27 1.13 -13.36 -2.91
CA PHE A 27 1.36 -13.28 -1.46
C PHE A 27 2.60 -14.08 -1.11
N THR A 28 3.48 -13.53 -0.27
CA THR A 28 4.63 -14.28 0.24
C THR A 28 4.19 -15.43 1.15
N ALA A 29 3.13 -15.20 1.95
CA ALA A 29 2.51 -16.19 2.82
C ALA A 29 0.98 -16.02 2.80
N PRO A 30 0.27 -16.68 1.86
CA PRO A 30 -1.17 -16.46 1.64
C PRO A 30 -2.02 -16.70 2.89
N SER A 31 -1.64 -17.64 3.75
CA SER A 31 -2.34 -17.98 4.99
C SER A 31 -2.39 -16.85 6.04
N LEU A 32 -1.62 -15.78 5.86
CA LEU A 32 -1.60 -14.62 6.75
C LEU A 32 -2.61 -13.53 6.34
N TYR A 33 -3.32 -13.74 5.23
CA TYR A 33 -4.23 -12.73 4.70
C TYR A 33 -5.64 -13.28 4.58
N GLU A 34 -6.62 -12.41 4.76
CA GLU A 34 -8.04 -12.64 4.50
C GLU A 34 -8.51 -11.69 3.41
N ILE A 35 -9.38 -12.17 2.52
CA ILE A 35 -9.93 -11.39 1.42
C ILE A 35 -11.43 -11.25 1.64
N GLU A 36 -11.89 -10.03 1.79
CA GLU A 36 -13.31 -9.67 1.86
C GLU A 36 -13.73 -9.02 0.54
N THR A 37 -14.90 -9.40 0.02
CA THR A 37 -15.49 -8.81 -1.19
C THR A 37 -16.94 -8.43 -0.91
N ASP A 38 -17.47 -7.45 -1.65
CA ASP A 38 -18.88 -7.02 -1.51
C ASP A 38 -19.90 -8.16 -1.67
N GLN A 39 -19.54 -9.25 -2.35
CA GLN A 39 -20.44 -10.37 -2.67
C GLN A 39 -20.24 -11.60 -1.79
N GLN A 40 -19.22 -11.65 -0.91
CA GLN A 40 -18.94 -12.83 -0.11
C GLN A 40 -18.54 -12.47 1.33
N LEU A 41 -19.46 -12.76 2.26
CA LEU A 41 -19.35 -12.65 3.72
C LEU A 41 -18.81 -13.95 4.37
N ASP A 42 -18.34 -14.92 3.58
CA ASP A 42 -17.90 -16.22 4.10
C ASP A 42 -16.38 -16.22 4.41
N PRO A 43 -15.96 -16.30 5.69
CA PRO A 43 -14.56 -16.24 6.12
C PRO A 43 -13.76 -17.54 5.87
N ALA A 44 -14.05 -18.28 4.79
CA ALA A 44 -13.61 -19.67 4.62
C ALA A 44 -12.79 -19.96 3.35
N CYS A 45 -12.67 -19.01 2.43
CA CYS A 45 -11.83 -19.22 1.24
C CYS A 45 -10.37 -18.97 1.60
N LYS A 46 -9.58 -20.05 1.71
CA LYS A 46 -8.12 -19.97 1.80
C LYS A 46 -7.62 -19.00 0.74
N THR A 47 -6.93 -17.95 1.18
CA THR A 47 -6.33 -16.96 0.28
C THR A 47 -5.45 -17.68 -0.75
N PRO A 48 -5.73 -17.52 -2.05
CA PRO A 48 -4.96 -18.19 -3.08
C PRO A 48 -3.54 -17.63 -3.11
N GLY A 49 -2.57 -18.43 -3.56
CA GLY A 49 -1.19 -17.95 -3.73
C GLY A 49 -1.05 -16.77 -4.70
N MET A 50 -1.98 -16.69 -5.66
CA MET A 50 -2.08 -15.62 -6.64
C MET A 50 -3.55 -15.26 -6.86
N LEU A 51 -3.82 -13.98 -7.02
CA LEU A 51 -5.13 -13.40 -7.20
C LEU A 51 -5.12 -12.49 -8.43
N ASN A 52 -6.11 -12.67 -9.30
CA ASN A 52 -6.33 -11.79 -10.45
C ASN A 52 -7.58 -10.98 -10.17
N VAL A 53 -7.46 -9.66 -10.12
CA VAL A 53 -8.59 -8.76 -9.86
C VAL A 53 -8.84 -7.88 -11.08
N SER A 54 -10.11 -7.73 -11.43
CA SER A 54 -10.59 -6.90 -12.52
C SER A 54 -11.43 -5.74 -11.99
N ALA A 55 -11.50 -4.64 -12.75
CA ALA A 55 -12.27 -3.45 -12.39
C ALA A 55 -13.80 -3.71 -12.30
N ASN A 56 -14.27 -4.88 -12.73
CA ASN A 56 -15.66 -5.29 -12.67
C ASN A 56 -15.97 -6.19 -11.47
N ASP A 57 -14.97 -6.58 -10.68
CA ASP A 57 -15.12 -7.57 -9.60
C ASP A 57 -15.69 -6.97 -8.31
N GLY A 58 -15.98 -5.67 -8.30
CA GLY A 58 -16.50 -4.94 -7.13
C GLY A 58 -15.40 -4.42 -6.21
N GLU A 59 -15.77 -4.00 -4.99
CA GLU A 59 -14.80 -3.63 -3.96
C GLU A 59 -14.26 -4.88 -3.26
N MET A 60 -12.96 -4.85 -2.99
CA MET A 60 -12.25 -5.92 -2.29
C MET A 60 -11.29 -5.33 -1.28
N THR A 61 -11.24 -5.95 -0.10
CA THR A 61 -10.26 -5.63 0.95
C THR A 61 -9.44 -6.87 1.28
N ILE A 62 -8.13 -6.72 1.28
CA ILE A 62 -7.17 -7.74 1.67
C ILE A 62 -6.56 -7.29 2.99
N THR A 63 -6.80 -8.05 4.05
CA THR A 63 -6.40 -7.71 5.42
C THR A 63 -5.36 -8.71 5.92
N ASN A 64 -4.27 -8.22 6.50
CA ASN A 64 -3.34 -9.06 7.22
C ASN A 64 -3.96 -9.44 8.58
N ILE A 65 -4.14 -10.75 8.82
CA ILE A 65 -4.76 -11.26 10.05
C ILE A 65 -3.74 -11.51 11.17
N VAL A 66 -2.45 -11.30 10.90
CA VAL A 66 -1.36 -11.43 11.87
C VAL A 66 -0.53 -10.13 11.88
N GLU A 67 -0.10 -9.68 13.05
CA GLU A 67 0.90 -8.61 13.15
C GLU A 67 2.28 -9.15 12.74
N ASP A 68 2.49 -9.30 11.43
CA ASP A 68 3.76 -9.73 10.85
C ASP A 68 4.20 -8.81 9.72
N ASP A 69 5.35 -8.16 9.95
CA ASP A 69 5.96 -7.21 9.02
C ASP A 69 6.96 -7.89 8.06
N LYS A 70 7.16 -9.21 8.17
CA LYS A 70 8.14 -9.96 7.37
C LYS A 70 7.60 -10.43 6.02
N HIS A 71 6.28 -10.56 5.91
CA HIS A 71 5.60 -10.98 4.69
C HIS A 71 4.78 -9.82 4.15
N GLY A 72 4.57 -9.79 2.84
CA GLY A 72 3.82 -8.72 2.20
C GLY A 72 2.93 -9.19 1.07
N ILE A 73 2.15 -8.25 0.56
CA ILE A 73 1.28 -8.41 -0.61
C ILE A 73 2.02 -7.80 -1.80
N THR A 74 2.31 -8.61 -2.81
CA THR A 74 3.01 -8.15 -4.01
C THR A 74 2.01 -7.78 -5.09
N ILE A 75 2.03 -6.51 -5.50
CA ILE A 75 1.27 -6.02 -6.64
C ILE A 75 2.22 -6.00 -7.84
N HIS A 76 1.82 -6.68 -8.91
CA HIS A 76 2.65 -6.77 -10.10
C HIS A 76 2.44 -5.61 -11.07
N ASP A 77 3.51 -5.29 -11.79
CA ASP A 77 3.55 -4.28 -12.84
C ASP A 77 3.15 -2.86 -12.38
N VAL A 78 3.39 -2.46 -11.13
CA VAL A 78 3.03 -1.11 -10.64
C VAL A 78 3.79 -0.04 -11.43
N PRO A 79 3.10 0.99 -11.98
CA PRO A 79 3.78 2.07 -12.69
C PRO A 79 4.56 2.97 -11.71
N ALA A 80 5.88 3.03 -11.90
CA ALA A 80 6.80 3.88 -11.17
C ALA A 80 7.40 4.95 -12.09
N GLY A 81 7.52 6.18 -11.60
CA GLY A 81 8.05 7.30 -12.41
C GLY A 81 7.03 7.93 -13.37
N ARG A 82 5.74 7.89 -13.05
CA ARG A 82 4.65 8.47 -13.86
C ARG A 82 5.01 9.86 -14.39
N GLY A 83 5.00 10.02 -15.71
CA GLY A 83 5.29 11.30 -16.38
C GLY A 83 6.77 11.66 -16.51
N PHE A 84 7.68 10.75 -16.17
CA PHE A 84 9.12 10.91 -16.38
C PHE A 84 9.64 9.99 -17.49
N HIS A 85 10.79 10.33 -18.07
CA HIS A 85 11.40 9.56 -19.17
C HIS A 85 11.89 8.16 -18.77
N TRP A 86 11.96 7.86 -17.48
CA TRP A 86 12.36 6.57 -16.92
C TRP A 86 11.17 5.78 -16.36
N GLU A 87 9.93 6.17 -16.69
CA GLU A 87 8.73 5.45 -16.28
C GLU A 87 8.83 3.96 -16.63
N GLN A 88 8.55 3.10 -15.65
CA GLN A 88 8.63 1.65 -15.79
C GLN A 88 7.57 0.94 -14.93
N ALA A 89 7.25 -0.30 -15.28
CA ALA A 89 6.43 -1.18 -14.47
C ALA A 89 7.34 -2.03 -13.56
N ILE A 90 7.07 -2.04 -12.25
CA ILE A 90 7.83 -2.79 -11.26
C ILE A 90 6.90 -3.59 -10.34
N ASP A 91 7.39 -4.72 -9.84
CA ASP A 91 6.70 -5.46 -8.79
C ASP A 91 6.99 -4.80 -7.45
N VAL A 92 5.94 -4.52 -6.67
CA VAL A 92 6.06 -3.87 -5.35
C VAL A 92 5.42 -4.74 -4.29
N THR A 93 6.22 -5.17 -3.32
CA THR A 93 5.74 -5.87 -2.13
C THR A 93 5.43 -4.86 -1.03
N LEU A 94 4.18 -4.87 -0.55
CA LEU A 94 3.64 -3.88 0.37
C LEU A 94 3.28 -4.51 1.72
N PRO A 95 3.57 -3.84 2.86
CA PRO A 95 3.08 -4.22 4.17
C PRO A 95 1.61 -3.83 4.36
N GLY A 96 1.02 -4.30 5.46
CA GLY A 96 -0.31 -3.88 5.89
C GLY A 96 -1.42 -4.44 4.99
N ASN A 97 -2.45 -3.60 4.76
CA ASN A 97 -3.66 -4.01 4.07
C ASN A 97 -3.75 -3.38 2.68
N ILE A 98 -4.53 -3.99 1.79
CA ILE A 98 -4.80 -3.47 0.45
C ILE A 98 -6.30 -3.33 0.27
N LYS A 99 -6.75 -2.16 -0.17
CA LYS A 99 -8.10 -1.90 -0.63
C LYS A 99 -8.11 -1.69 -2.14
N ILE A 100 -8.93 -2.46 -2.83
CA ILE A 100 -9.10 -2.42 -4.28
C ILE A 100 -10.51 -1.94 -4.57
N THR A 101 -10.59 -0.87 -5.34
CA THR A 101 -11.86 -0.28 -5.79
C THR A 101 -11.79 0.00 -7.28
N SER A 102 -12.94 0.31 -7.88
CA SER A 102 -13.04 0.69 -9.28
C SER A 102 -13.67 2.07 -9.40
N HIS A 103 -13.09 2.93 -10.22
CA HIS A 103 -13.60 4.25 -10.53
C HIS A 103 -13.64 4.44 -12.05
N ASN A 104 -14.83 4.67 -12.61
CA ASN A 104 -15.06 4.80 -14.05
C ASN A 104 -14.46 3.63 -14.88
N GLY A 105 -14.52 2.41 -14.35
CA GLY A 105 -14.00 1.20 -15.02
C GLY A 105 -12.48 1.05 -14.99
N SER A 106 -11.78 1.84 -14.17
CA SER A 106 -10.34 1.72 -13.90
C SER A 106 -10.10 1.43 -12.42
N LEU A 107 -9.09 0.62 -12.13
CA LEU A 107 -8.71 0.22 -10.77
C LEU A 107 -8.10 1.39 -10.00
N LEU A 108 -8.47 1.47 -8.72
CA LEU A 108 -7.78 2.23 -7.68
C LEU A 108 -7.35 1.22 -6.62
N ILE A 109 -6.04 1.06 -6.44
CA ILE A 109 -5.46 0.20 -5.42
C ILE A 109 -4.79 1.08 -4.37
N THR A 110 -5.25 0.95 -3.14
CA THR A 110 -4.81 1.74 -2.00
C THR A 110 -4.16 0.81 -0.98
N ASN A 111 -2.93 1.12 -0.58
CA ASN A 111 -2.29 0.49 0.55
C ASN A 111 -2.68 1.24 1.83
N ILE A 112 -3.27 0.50 2.77
CA ILE A 112 -3.72 0.99 4.07
C ILE A 112 -2.72 0.51 5.11
N ILE A 113 -1.97 1.44 5.68
CA ILE A 113 -0.78 1.12 6.47
C ILE A 113 -0.58 2.11 7.62
N PRO A 114 -0.15 1.66 8.82
CA PRO A 114 0.25 2.56 9.90
C PRO A 114 1.44 3.46 9.51
N LEU A 115 1.51 4.65 10.11
CA LEU A 115 2.54 5.65 9.84
C LEU A 115 3.96 5.08 10.00
N GLU A 116 4.24 4.32 11.05
CA GLU A 116 5.59 3.82 11.34
C GLU A 116 6.05 2.81 10.29
N GLN A 117 5.16 1.92 9.85
CA GLN A 117 5.46 0.98 8.76
C GLN A 117 5.67 1.73 7.42
N TYR A 118 4.89 2.77 7.14
CA TYR A 118 5.12 3.61 5.96
C TYR A 118 6.47 4.34 6.01
N LEU A 119 6.86 4.89 7.17
CA LEU A 119 8.15 5.55 7.34
C LEU A 119 9.33 4.61 7.11
N ALA A 120 9.19 3.33 7.46
CA ALA A 120 10.20 2.31 7.13
C ALA A 120 10.34 2.14 5.61
N CYS A 121 9.23 2.13 4.85
CA CYS A 121 9.25 2.11 3.39
C CYS A 121 9.93 3.35 2.79
N VAL A 122 9.61 4.54 3.30
CA VAL A 122 10.22 5.81 2.84
C VAL A 122 11.74 5.79 3.05
N ALA A 123 12.20 5.29 4.20
CA ALA A 123 13.63 5.23 4.49
C ALA A 123 14.39 4.38 3.47
N VAL A 124 13.85 3.22 3.07
CA VAL A 124 14.51 2.31 2.11
C VAL A 124 14.33 2.71 0.65
N SER A 125 13.31 3.50 0.31
CA SER A 125 13.10 3.98 -1.07
C SER A 125 13.95 5.20 -1.41
N GLU A 126 14.20 6.09 -0.43
CA GLU A 126 14.93 7.34 -0.64
C GLU A 126 16.44 7.21 -0.34
N MET A 127 16.83 6.32 0.58
CA MET A 127 18.20 6.22 1.06
C MET A 127 18.83 4.86 0.73
N SER A 128 20.13 4.89 0.42
CA SER A 128 20.90 3.65 0.26
C SER A 128 21.01 2.90 1.59
N PRO A 129 21.01 1.55 1.59
CA PRO A 129 21.32 0.75 2.78
C PRO A 129 22.71 1.01 3.38
N LYS A 130 23.60 1.69 2.65
CA LYS A 130 24.95 2.08 3.11
C LYS A 130 24.98 3.46 3.79
N CYS A 131 23.84 4.15 3.88
CA CYS A 131 23.77 5.47 4.49
C CYS A 131 24.02 5.37 6.00
N PRO A 132 24.76 6.31 6.64
CA PRO A 132 24.95 6.29 8.07
C PRO A 132 23.63 6.39 8.84
N ASP A 133 23.54 5.73 9.99
CA ASP A 133 22.31 5.66 10.80
C ASP A 133 21.75 7.05 11.16
N GLN A 134 22.61 8.05 11.38
CA GLN A 134 22.18 9.42 11.70
C GLN A 134 21.40 10.07 10.56
N PHE A 135 21.73 9.76 9.30
CA PHE A 135 20.97 10.25 8.14
C PHE A 135 19.60 9.59 8.06
N LEU A 136 19.51 8.28 8.32
CA LEU A 136 18.23 7.57 8.38
C LEU A 136 17.32 8.15 9.48
N GLN A 137 17.88 8.42 10.67
CA GLN A 137 17.15 9.06 11.77
C GLN A 137 16.62 10.45 11.37
N ALA A 138 17.47 11.28 10.77
CA ALA A 138 17.08 12.61 10.31
C ALA A 138 15.98 12.55 9.25
N GLN A 139 16.09 11.62 8.29
CA GLN A 139 15.08 11.40 7.24
C GLN A 139 13.74 10.99 7.84
N VAL A 140 13.72 10.00 8.74
CA VAL A 140 12.50 9.51 9.39
C VAL A 140 11.84 10.61 10.23
N ILE A 141 12.61 11.36 11.02
CA ILE A 141 12.10 12.49 11.80
C ILE A 141 11.49 13.55 10.88
N THR A 142 12.16 13.88 9.79
CA THR A 142 11.69 14.89 8.82
C THR A 142 10.40 14.43 8.14
N ALA A 143 10.37 13.21 7.61
CA ALA A 143 9.21 12.63 6.95
C ALA A 143 8.01 12.53 7.92
N ARG A 144 8.22 12.04 9.14
CA ARG A 144 7.18 11.98 10.18
C ARG A 144 6.61 13.36 10.48
N SER A 145 7.49 14.33 10.72
CA SER A 145 7.08 15.70 11.04
C SER A 145 6.26 16.31 9.91
N TRP A 146 6.66 16.07 8.65
CA TRP A 146 5.93 16.54 7.48
C TRP A 146 4.55 15.90 7.35
N ILE A 147 4.45 14.57 7.47
CA ILE A 147 3.16 13.84 7.37
C ILE A 147 2.19 14.31 8.46
N LEU A 148 2.66 14.39 9.71
CA LEU A 148 1.83 14.84 10.83
C LEU A 148 1.38 16.30 10.65
N ALA A 149 2.27 17.18 10.20
CA ALA A 149 1.94 18.58 9.96
C ALA A 149 1.02 18.79 8.75
N ALA A 150 1.05 17.89 7.76
CA ALA A 150 0.14 17.90 6.61
C ALA A 150 -1.25 17.34 6.97
N ALA A 151 -1.31 16.38 7.90
CA ALA A 151 -2.56 15.82 8.41
C ALA A 151 -3.31 16.80 9.34
N GLU A 152 -2.60 17.71 10.02
CA GLU A 152 -3.22 18.83 10.72
C GLU A 152 -3.82 19.80 9.68
N ASN A 153 -5.14 19.81 9.52
CA ASN A 153 -5.85 20.78 8.68
C ASN A 153 -5.53 22.22 9.13
N LYS A 154 -4.58 22.88 8.47
CA LYS A 154 -4.16 24.27 8.77
C LYS A 154 -5.15 25.35 8.33
N HIS A 155 -6.29 24.96 7.73
CA HIS A 155 -7.32 25.88 7.23
C HIS A 155 -8.72 25.46 7.71
N SER A 156 -8.96 25.54 9.01
CA SER A 156 -10.31 25.72 9.56
C SER A 156 -10.41 27.12 10.15
#